data_AF-A0A3G8YBV0-F1
#
_entry.id   AF-A0A3G8YBV0-F1
#
_cell.length_a   1.000
_cell.length_b   1.000
_cell.length_c   1.000
_cell.angle_alpha   90.00
_cell.angle_beta   90.00
_cell.angle_gamma   90.00
#
_symmetry.space_group_name_H-M   'P 1'
#
loop_
_entity.id
_entity.type
_entity.pdbx_description
1 polymer ?
#
loop_
_entity_poly.entity_id
_entity_poly.type
_entity_poly.pdbx_seq_one_letter_code
_entity_poly.pdbx_strand_id
1 'polypeptide(L)'
;MPQEMLNILTLPLLFSTLAGLWIYRHRPEQRPQLLLSLCSLFVVSAYGYSQQPDPTLFGLLLTFMVMLSSLLLHHWDVLLLPVKRQ
;
A
#
# COMPACT_ATOMS: atom_id res chain seq x y z
N MET A 1 23.12 -13.73 -2.83
CA MET A 1 22.36 -13.01 -3.88
C MET A 1 20.86 -12.85 -3.60
N PRO A 2 20.06 -13.84 -3.12
CA PRO A 2 18.61 -13.64 -2.92
C PRO A 2 18.25 -12.72 -1.74
N GLN A 3 19.08 -12.67 -0.69
CA GLN A 3 18.83 -11.83 0.50
C GLN A 3 18.98 -10.32 0.24
N GLU A 4 19.83 -9.91 -0.71
CA GLU A 4 20.05 -8.49 -1.02
C GLU A 4 18.83 -7.90 -1.73
N MET A 5 18.23 -8.63 -2.69
CA MET A 5 16.99 -8.20 -3.35
C MET A 5 15.81 -8.10 -2.37
N LEU A 6 15.74 -9.03 -1.41
CA LEU A 6 14.75 -9.02 -0.34
C LEU A 6 14.88 -7.75 0.50
N ASN A 7 16.10 -7.36 0.88
CA ASN A 7 16.33 -6.16 1.67
C ASN A 7 16.04 -4.87 0.88
N ILE A 8 16.37 -4.85 -0.42
CA ILE A 8 16.09 -3.73 -1.33
C ILE A 8 14.60 -3.47 -1.50
N LEU A 9 13.75 -4.51 -1.52
CA LEU A 9 12.29 -4.37 -1.66
C LEU A 9 11.58 -4.17 -0.32
N THR A 10 12.09 -4.76 0.76
CA THR A 10 11.45 -4.69 2.09
C THR A 10 11.47 -3.29 2.65
N LEU A 11 12.60 -2.58 2.51
CA LEU A 11 12.76 -1.23 3.03
C LEU A 11 11.78 -0.20 2.40
N PRO A 12 11.63 -0.12 1.06
CA PRO A 12 10.63 0.74 0.44
C PRO A 12 9.19 0.31 0.73
N LEU A 13 8.91 -0.99 0.89
CA LEU A 13 7.58 -1.47 1.31
C LEU A 13 7.22 -0.96 2.72
N LEU A 14 8.12 -1.15 3.69
CA LEU A 14 7.93 -0.67 5.06
C LEU A 14 7.83 0.86 5.12
N PHE A 15 8.73 1.55 4.41
CA PHE A 15 8.70 3.01 4.32
C PHE A 15 7.37 3.51 3.71
N SER A 16 6.92 2.88 2.63
CA SER A 16 5.68 3.28 1.96
C SER A 16 4.44 2.97 2.79
N THR A 17 4.46 1.91 3.59
CA THR A 17 3.39 1.58 4.54
C THR A 17 3.25 2.67 5.61
N LEU A 18 4.37 3.07 6.22
CA LEU A 18 4.41 4.09 7.26
C LEU A 18 4.12 5.51 6.73
N ALA A 19 4.79 5.89 5.64
CA ALA A 19 4.58 7.17 4.98
C ALA A 19 3.16 7.29 4.42
N GLY A 20 2.65 6.21 3.82
CA GLY A 20 1.29 6.13 3.29
C GLY A 20 0.23 6.37 4.37
N LEU A 21 0.37 5.70 5.52
CA LEU A 21 -0.55 5.87 6.65
C LEU A 21 -0.50 7.28 7.22
N TRP A 22 0.72 7.83 7.37
CA TRP A 22 0.91 9.16 7.94
C TRP A 22 0.32 10.26 7.06
N ILE A 23 0.63 10.24 5.76
CA ILE A 23 0.10 11.23 4.81
C ILE A 23 -1.41 11.06 4.64
N TYR A 24 -1.95 9.83 4.60
CA TYR A 24 -3.40 9.62 4.52
C TYR A 24 -4.17 10.29 5.68
N ARG A 25 -3.55 10.29 6.87
CA ARG A 25 -4.11 10.88 8.09
C ARG A 25 -3.91 12.40 8.16
N HIS A 26 -2.76 12.93 7.74
CA HIS A 26 -2.43 14.36 7.83
C HIS A 26 -2.85 15.21 6.62
N ARG A 27 -2.94 14.62 5.42
CA ARG A 27 -3.14 15.32 4.14
C ARG A 27 -4.33 14.71 3.38
N PRO A 28 -5.58 15.01 3.78
CA PRO A 28 -6.77 14.44 3.15
C PRO A 28 -6.89 14.78 1.66
N GLU A 29 -6.35 15.91 1.22
CA GLU A 29 -6.37 16.36 -0.17
C GLU A 29 -5.49 15.51 -1.10
N GLN A 30 -4.44 14.86 -0.57
CA GLN A 30 -3.50 14.05 -1.35
C GLN A 30 -3.84 12.56 -1.34
N ARG A 31 -4.93 12.16 -0.67
CA ARG A 31 -5.39 10.76 -0.58
C ARG A 31 -5.46 10.03 -1.92
N PRO A 32 -6.07 10.58 -3.00
CA PRO A 32 -6.19 9.85 -4.26
C PRO A 32 -4.84 9.60 -4.94
N GLN A 33 -3.94 10.60 -4.95
CA GLN A 33 -2.58 10.43 -5.48
C GLN A 33 -1.76 9.43 -4.66
N LEU A 34 -1.94 9.43 -3.34
CA LEU A 34 -1.26 8.50 -2.46
C LEU A 34 -1.73 7.05 -2.64
N LEU A 35 -3.04 6.84 -2.76
CA LEU A 35 -3.60 5.51 -3.05
C LEU A 35 -3.10 4.96 -4.39
N LEU A 36 -2.97 5.81 -5.41
CA LEU A 36 -2.37 5.42 -6.70
C LEU A 36 -0.90 5.02 -6.54
N SER A 37 -0.09 5.79 -5.79
CA SER A 37 1.30 5.44 -5.53
C SER A 37 1.44 4.12 -4.77
N LEU A 38 0.59 3.88 -3.76
CA LEU A 38 0.57 2.61 -3.04
C LEU A 38 0.14 1.44 -3.94
N CYS A 39 -0.85 1.63 -4.81
CA CYS A 39 -1.23 0.65 -5.83
C CYS A 39 -0.05 0.31 -6.76
N SER A 40 0.66 1.31 -7.27
CA SER A 40 1.83 1.10 -8.13
C SER A 40 2.93 0.31 -7.41
N LEU A 41 3.20 0.65 -6.15
CA LEU A 41 4.16 -0.10 -5.34
C LEU A 41 3.71 -1.54 -5.10
N PHE A 42 2.43 -1.78 -4.83
CA PHE A 42 1.90 -3.12 -4.70
C PHE A 42 2.11 -3.96 -5.98
N VAL A 43 1.86 -3.38 -7.16
CA VAL A 43 2.10 -4.06 -8.44
C VAL A 43 3.59 -4.37 -8.65
N VAL A 44 4.48 -3.42 -8.35
CA VAL A 44 5.93 -3.63 -8.45
C VAL A 44 6.40 -4.72 -7.46
N SER A 45 5.89 -4.72 -6.24
CA SER A 45 6.20 -5.74 -5.24
C SER A 45 5.63 -7.11 -5.61
N ALA A 46 4.44 -7.18 -6.19
CA ALA A 46 3.86 -8.42 -6.71
C ALA A 46 4.67 -8.98 -7.90
N TYR A 47 5.18 -8.11 -8.77
CA TYR A 47 6.12 -8.49 -9.82
C TYR A 47 7.46 -8.98 -9.26
N GLY A 48 7.99 -8.30 -8.23
CA GLY A 48 9.19 -8.76 -7.52
C GLY A 48 9.01 -10.16 -6.92
N TYR A 49 7.85 -10.42 -6.31
CA TYR A 49 7.49 -11.72 -5.76
C TYR A 49 7.36 -12.81 -6.85
N SER A 50 6.84 -12.50 -8.04
CA SER A 50 6.74 -13.49 -9.13
C SER A 50 8.11 -13.92 -9.66
N GLN A 51 9.10 -13.03 -9.62
CA GLN A 51 10.48 -13.33 -10.00
C GLN A 51 11.22 -14.15 -8.93
N GLN A 52 10.99 -13.83 -7.65
CA GLN A 52 11.61 -14.50 -6.50
C GLN A 52 10.57 -14.77 -5.42
N PRO A 53 9.89 -15.92 -5.47
CA PRO A 53 8.89 -16.28 -4.47
C PRO A 53 9.58 -16.57 -3.14
N ASP A 54 9.43 -15.66 -2.20
CA ASP A 54 9.95 -15.76 -0.83
C ASP A 54 8.81 -15.68 0.19
N PRO A 55 8.76 -16.56 1.20
CA PRO A 55 7.70 -16.57 2.22
C PRO A 55 7.61 -15.26 3.01
N THR A 56 8.75 -14.59 3.23
CA THR A 56 8.82 -13.32 3.97
C THR A 56 8.22 -12.20 3.14
N LEU A 57 8.55 -12.14 1.83
CA LEU A 57 7.96 -11.20 0.89
C LEU A 57 6.45 -11.43 0.76
N PHE A 58 6.00 -12.68 0.77
CA PHE A 58 4.58 -12.99 0.76
C PHE A 58 3.84 -12.39 1.96
N GLY A 59 4.37 -12.56 3.17
CA GLY A 59 3.78 -11.97 4.38
C GLY A 59 3.73 -10.43 4.36
N LEU A 60 4.80 -9.81 3.87
CA LEU A 60 4.86 -8.36 3.65
C LEU A 60 3.84 -7.90 2.61
N LEU A 61 3.75 -8.58 1.47
CA LEU A 61 2.81 -8.27 0.39
C LEU A 61 1.36 -8.42 0.85
N LEU A 62 1.06 -9.46 1.63
CA LEU A 62 -0.26 -9.70 2.21
C LEU A 62 -0.63 -8.59 3.20
N THR A 63 0.29 -8.20 4.08
CA THR A 63 0.09 -7.08 5.01
C THR A 63 -0.16 -5.77 4.26
N PHE A 64 0.63 -5.51 3.22
CA PHE A 64 0.49 -4.33 2.36
C PHE A 64 -0.85 -4.31 1.63
N MET A 65 -1.31 -5.47 1.14
CA MET A 65 -2.61 -5.62 0.50
C MET A 65 -3.76 -5.28 1.46
N VAL A 66 -3.75 -5.86 2.67
CA VAL A 66 -4.79 -5.61 3.68
C VAL A 66 -4.84 -4.14 4.06
N MET A 67 -3.68 -3.51 4.25
CA MET A 67 -3.59 -2.08 4.54
C MET A 67 -4.15 -1.25 3.37
N LEU A 68 -3.70 -1.51 2.14
CA LEU A 68 -4.15 -0.80 0.94
C LEU A 68 -5.66 -0.94 0.74
N SER A 69 -6.21 -2.15 0.84
CA SER A 69 -7.65 -2.40 0.73
C SER A 69 -8.44 -1.66 1.80
N SER A 70 -7.97 -1.65 3.05
CA SER A 70 -8.62 -0.92 4.15
C SER A 70 -8.62 0.59 3.88
N LEU A 71 -7.52 1.12 3.36
CA LEU A 71 -7.38 2.54 3.02
C LEU A 71 -8.26 2.95 1.84
N LEU A 72 -8.38 2.07 0.84
CA LEU A 72 -9.26 2.23 -0.32
C LEU A 72 -10.74 2.19 0.10
N LEU A 73 -11.12 1.21 0.93
CA LEU A 73 -12.48 1.07 1.48
C LEU A 73 -12.86 2.29 2.32
N HIS A 74 -11.97 2.75 3.20
CA HIS A 74 -12.21 3.95 4.00
C HIS A 74 -12.33 5.20 3.12
N HIS A 75 -11.50 5.33 2.08
CA HIS A 75 -11.60 6.44 1.14
C HIS A 75 -12.93 6.41 0.40
N TRP A 76 -13.36 5.22 -0.05
CA TRP A 76 -14.63 5.00 -0.73
C TRP A 76 -15.83 5.32 0.17
N ASP A 77 -15.80 4.90 1.44
CA ASP A 77 -16.83 5.22 2.43
C ASP A 77 -16.94 6.74 2.67
N VAL A 78 -15.80 7.43 2.85
CA VAL A 78 -15.73 8.90 2.96
C VAL A 78 -16.31 9.59 1.72
N LEU A 79 -16.12 9.00 0.52
CA LEU A 79 -16.61 9.54 -0.75
C LEU A 79 -18.10 9.23 -1.00
N LEU A 80 -18.65 8.16 -0.40
CA LEU A 80 -20.06 7.77 -0.49
C LEU A 80 -20.96 8.45 0.57
N LEU A 81 -20.39 8.93 1.67
CA LEU A 81 -21.12 9.64 2.73
C LEU A 81 -21.68 11.05 2.40
N PRO A 82 -21.37 11.78 1.30
CA PRO A 82 -22.06 13.03 1.00
C PRO A 82 -23.51 12.81 0.53
N VAL A 83 -23.92 11.58 0.19
CA VAL A 83 -25.28 11.28 -0.33
C VAL A 83 -26.34 11.19 0.77
N LYS A 84 -25.97 11.13 2.05
CA LYS A 84 -26.92 10.90 3.16
C LYS A 84 -27.18 12.11 4.07
N ARG A 85 -27.02 13.32 3.54
CA ARG A 85 -27.55 14.56 4.14
C ARG A 85 -28.46 15.28 3.15
N GLN A 86 -29.64 14.72 2.93
CA GLN A 86 -30.83 15.50 2.58
C GLN A 86 -31.84 15.30 3.70
#